data_AF-A0A3C1KBD4-F1
#
_entry.id   AF-A0A3C1KBD4-F1
#
_cell.length_a   1.000
_cell.length_b   1.000
_cell.length_c   1.000
_cell.angle_alpha   90.00
_cell.angle_beta   90.00
_cell.angle_gamma   90.00
#
_symmetry.space_group_name_H-M   'P 1'
#
loop_
_entity.id
_entity.type
_entity.pdbx_description
1 polymer ?
#
loop_
_entity_poly.entity_id
_entity_poly.type
_entity_poly.pdbx_seq_one_letter_code
_entity_poly.pdbx_strand_id
1 'polypeptide(L)'
;MVIMLGLVVLAVGVLVPTVGTYLAQQQKLSAARAAVQLTQQQIDALQAESDRLGDPAYIATQARERLYYVTPGQVLYLVDNDLPADQQPRDAAPVSAQLTQTRNDWMSGFVRSLAAAGAAVTATAPTDGSTPSPTSDATPSP
;
A
#
# COMPACT_ATOMS: atom_id res chain seq x y z
N MET A 1 -62.89 1.85 47.41
CA MET A 1 -61.61 1.11 47.28
C MET A 1 -61.55 0.28 46.00
N VAL A 2 -62.56 -0.54 45.69
CA VAL A 2 -62.57 -1.41 44.48
C VAL A 2 -62.44 -0.62 43.16
N ILE A 3 -63.10 0.53 43.03
CA ILE A 3 -63.01 1.39 41.84
C ILE A 3 -61.59 1.92 41.63
N MET A 4 -60.92 2.33 42.71
CA MET A 4 -59.53 2.81 42.64
C MET A 4 -58.59 1.68 42.20
N LEU A 5 -58.76 0.48 42.77
CA LEU A 5 -57.99 -0.70 42.37
C LEU A 5 -58.19 -1.04 40.89
N GLY A 6 -59.44 -0.97 40.40
CA GLY A 6 -59.76 -1.19 38.99
C GLY A 6 -59.09 -0.18 38.04
N LEU A 7 -59.05 1.10 38.43
CA LEU A 7 -58.38 2.15 37.63
C LEU A 7 -56.87 1.94 37.55
N VAL A 8 -56.22 1.50 38.64
CA VAL A 8 -54.78 1.21 38.64
C VAL A 8 -54.46 0.03 37.72
N VAL A 9 -55.25 -1.04 37.77
CA VAL A 9 -55.07 -2.21 36.89
C VAL A 9 -55.27 -1.83 35.42
N LEU A 10 -56.28 -1.00 35.13
CA LEU A 10 -56.52 -0.49 33.77
C LEU A 10 -55.33 0.37 33.28
N ALA A 11 -54.85 1.28 34.12
CA ALA A 11 -53.71 2.15 33.80
C ALA A 11 -52.44 1.33 33.51
N VAL A 12 -52.12 0.35 34.35
CA VAL A 12 -50.96 -0.54 34.16
C VAL A 12 -51.13 -1.41 32.90
N GLY A 13 -52.33 -1.95 32.66
CA GLY A 13 -52.62 -2.77 31.49
C GLY A 13 -52.41 -2.05 30.16
N VAL A 14 -52.68 -0.74 30.10
CA VAL A 14 -52.44 0.09 28.91
C VAL A 14 -50.98 0.53 28.81
N LEU A 15 -50.31 0.81 29.93
CA LEU A 15 -48.97 1.40 29.96
C LEU A 15 -47.86 0.39 29.61
N VAL A 16 -48.00 -0.86 30.02
CA VAL A 16 -47.02 -1.93 29.74
C VAL A 16 -46.77 -2.12 28.23
N PRO A 17 -47.80 -2.30 27.37
CA PRO A 17 -47.57 -2.45 25.93
C PRO A 17 -47.04 -1.18 25.25
N THR A 18 -47.32 0.01 25.79
CA THR A 18 -46.80 1.28 25.23
C THR A 18 -45.30 1.45 25.49
N VAL A 19 -44.84 1.11 26.69
CA VAL A 19 -43.40 1.17 27.02
C VAL A 19 -42.59 0.18 26.17
N GLY A 20 -43.10 -1.05 26.00
CA GLY A 20 -42.45 -2.08 25.19
C GLY A 20 -42.31 -1.70 23.71
N THR A 21 -43.34 -1.08 23.12
CA THR A 21 -43.30 -0.64 21.71
C THR A 21 -42.35 0.53 21.49
N TYR A 22 -42.26 1.47 22.44
CA TYR A 22 -41.30 2.58 22.38
C TYR A 22 -39.85 2.08 22.40
N LEU A 23 -39.51 1.14 23.29
CA LEU A 23 -38.19 0.52 23.35
C LEU A 23 -37.83 -0.20 22.04
N ALA A 24 -38.78 -0.96 21.48
CA ALA A 24 -38.59 -1.63 20.20
C ALA A 24 -38.40 -0.65 19.02
N GLN A 25 -39.08 0.49 19.04
CA GLN A 25 -38.91 1.55 18.03
C GLN A 25 -37.52 2.19 18.11
N GLN A 26 -37.03 2.47 19.32
CA GLN A 26 -35.69 3.03 19.52
C GLN A 26 -34.59 2.07 19.01
N GLN A 27 -34.74 0.78 19.26
CA GLN A 27 -33.83 -0.24 18.73
C GLN A 27 -33.83 -0.24 17.19
N LYS A 28 -35.01 -0.23 16.56
CA LYS A 28 -35.13 -0.16 15.09
C LYS A 28 -34.46 1.09 14.51
N LEU A 29 -34.65 2.24 15.16
CA LEU A 29 -34.05 3.50 14.72
C LEU A 29 -32.52 3.47 14.85
N SER A 30 -32.00 2.90 15.93
CA SER A 30 -30.55 2.74 16.12
C SER A 30 -29.93 1.81 15.07
N ALA A 31 -30.57 0.67 14.80
CA ALA A 31 -30.12 -0.30 13.81
C ALA A 31 -30.17 0.28 12.38
N ALA A 32 -31.25 0.98 12.03
CA ALA A 32 -31.38 1.63 10.72
C ALA A 32 -30.31 2.71 10.51
N ARG A 33 -30.03 3.53 11.54
CA ARG A 33 -28.96 4.53 11.47
C ARG A 33 -27.58 3.90 11.30
N ALA A 34 -27.29 2.82 12.04
CA ALA A 34 -26.05 2.09 11.90
C ALA A 34 -25.89 1.49 10.48
N ALA A 35 -26.96 0.93 9.91
CA ALA A 35 -26.95 0.41 8.55
C ALA A 35 -26.66 1.51 7.52
N VAL A 36 -27.31 2.68 7.63
CA VAL A 36 -27.05 3.82 6.73
C VAL A 36 -25.60 4.29 6.82
N GLN A 37 -25.06 4.40 8.04
CA GLN A 37 -23.65 4.79 8.23
C GLN A 37 -22.69 3.78 7.58
N LEU A 38 -22.95 2.48 7.76
CA LEU A 38 -22.14 1.43 7.13
C LEU A 38 -22.20 1.52 5.60
N THR A 39 -23.40 1.69 5.04
CA THR A 39 -23.56 1.83 3.58
C THR A 39 -22.85 3.08 3.05
N GLN A 40 -22.92 4.21 3.76
CA GLN A 40 -22.22 5.43 3.36
C GLN A 40 -20.70 5.22 3.34
N GLN A 41 -20.15 4.58 4.36
CA GLN A 41 -18.71 4.25 4.42
C GLN A 41 -18.29 3.34 3.26
N GLN A 42 -19.12 2.38 2.86
CA GLN A 42 -18.86 1.54 1.69
C GLN A 42 -18.85 2.37 0.41
N ILE A 43 -19.85 3.24 0.21
CA ILE A 43 -19.90 4.13 -0.96
C ILE A 43 -18.64 4.99 -1.02
N ASP A 44 -18.23 5.60 0.09
CA ASP A 44 -17.04 6.45 0.14
C ASP A 44 -15.76 5.67 -0.21
N ALA A 45 -15.65 4.43 0.29
CA ALA A 45 -14.52 3.55 -0.02
C ALA A 45 -14.49 3.14 -1.50
N LEU A 46 -15.64 2.76 -2.07
CA LEU A 46 -15.74 2.40 -3.49
C LEU A 46 -15.47 3.62 -4.39
N GLN A 47 -15.94 4.81 -4.00
CA GLN A 47 -15.67 6.03 -4.75
C GLN A 47 -14.17 6.33 -4.77
N ALA A 48 -13.50 6.22 -3.63
CA ALA A 48 -12.05 6.40 -3.54
C ALA A 48 -11.27 5.38 -4.39
N GLU A 49 -11.75 4.14 -4.51
CA GLU A 49 -11.17 3.13 -5.39
C GLU A 49 -11.43 3.47 -6.87
N SER A 50 -12.64 3.88 -7.22
CA SER A 50 -12.99 4.32 -8.57
C SER A 50 -12.14 5.51 -9.01
N ASP A 51 -11.91 6.50 -8.15
CA ASP A 51 -11.11 7.67 -8.45
C ASP A 51 -9.64 7.29 -8.73
N ARG A 52 -9.10 6.30 -8.00
CA ARG A 52 -7.76 5.74 -8.26
C ARG A 52 -7.69 4.97 -9.58
N LEU A 53 -8.73 4.20 -9.90
CA LEU A 53 -8.84 3.49 -11.17
C LEU A 53 -9.03 4.44 -12.36
N GLY A 54 -9.47 5.68 -12.13
CA GLY A 54 -9.59 6.69 -13.17
C GLY A 54 -8.25 7.17 -13.75
N ASP A 55 -7.12 6.90 -13.08
CA ASP A 55 -5.80 7.28 -13.57
C ASP A 55 -5.28 6.25 -14.61
N PRO A 56 -5.12 6.65 -15.89
CA PRO A 56 -4.60 5.78 -16.93
C PRO A 56 -3.22 5.20 -16.62
N ALA A 57 -2.38 5.93 -15.86
CA ALA A 57 -1.06 5.45 -15.45
C ALA A 57 -1.17 4.27 -14.47
N TYR A 58 -2.11 4.33 -13.52
CA TYR A 58 -2.36 3.26 -12.55
C TYR A 58 -2.86 1.97 -13.23
N ILE A 59 -3.81 2.10 -14.16
CA ILE A 59 -4.29 0.96 -14.97
C ILE A 59 -3.16 0.37 -15.80
N ALA A 60 -2.34 1.19 -16.45
CA ALA A 60 -1.24 0.72 -17.28
C ALA A 60 -0.19 -0.07 -16.48
N THR A 61 0.13 0.34 -15.25
CA THR A 61 1.03 -0.40 -14.36
C THR A 61 0.45 -1.76 -13.95
N GLN A 62 -0.81 -1.79 -13.49
CA GLN A 62 -1.48 -3.04 -13.09
C GLN A 62 -1.65 -4.02 -14.26
N ALA A 63 -2.00 -3.51 -15.45
CA ALA A 63 -2.16 -4.30 -16.66
C ALA A 63 -0.82 -4.89 -17.14
N ARG A 64 0.28 -4.16 -17.01
CA ARG A 64 1.61 -4.65 -17.38
C ARG A 64 2.09 -5.75 -16.43
N GLU A 65 1.89 -5.58 -15.12
CA GLU A 65 2.36 -6.55 -14.11
C GLU A 65 1.58 -7.87 -14.16
N ARG A 66 0.25 -7.82 -14.34
CA ARG A 66 -0.60 -9.03 -14.26
C ARG A 66 -0.93 -9.65 -15.61
N LEU A 67 -1.15 -8.83 -16.62
CA LEU A 67 -1.71 -9.26 -17.91
C LEU A 67 -0.69 -9.14 -19.04
N TYR A 68 0.53 -8.66 -18.75
CA TYR A 68 1.59 -8.41 -19.73
C TYR A 68 1.13 -7.52 -20.90
N TYR A 69 0.16 -6.65 -20.67
CA TYR A 69 -0.30 -5.71 -21.69
C TYR A 69 0.79 -4.67 -21.99
N VAL A 70 0.90 -4.31 -23.26
CA VAL A 70 1.85 -3.32 -23.77
C VAL A 70 1.13 -2.21 -24.52
N THR A 71 1.71 -1.02 -24.49
CA THR A 71 1.24 0.11 -25.29
C THR A 71 1.36 -0.24 -26.79
N PRO A 72 0.40 0.13 -27.65
CA PRO A 72 0.51 -0.08 -29.09
C PRO A 72 1.84 0.47 -29.62
N GLY A 73 2.62 -0.39 -30.30
CA GLY A 73 3.96 -0.06 -30.83
C GLY A 73 5.15 -0.62 -30.02
N GLN A 74 4.94 -1.20 -28.83
CA GLN A 74 5.97 -1.93 -28.09
C GLN A 74 5.89 -3.44 -28.35
N VAL A 75 7.03 -4.11 -28.47
CA VAL A 75 7.13 -5.57 -28.67
C VAL A 75 7.48 -6.22 -27.32
N LEU A 76 6.63 -7.12 -26.84
CA LEU A 76 6.87 -7.91 -25.62
C LEU A 76 7.71 -9.15 -25.97
N TYR A 77 8.84 -9.34 -25.30
CA TYR A 77 9.64 -10.57 -25.40
C TYR A 77 9.37 -11.44 -24.18
N LEU A 78 8.68 -12.56 -24.37
CA LEU A 78 8.48 -13.58 -23.34
C LEU A 78 9.52 -14.68 -23.55
N VAL A 79 10.40 -14.88 -22.56
CA VAL A 79 11.31 -16.03 -22.53
C VAL A 79 10.60 -17.15 -21.81
N ASP A 80 10.00 -18.06 -22.56
CA ASP A 80 9.51 -19.33 -22.02
C ASP A 80 10.66 -20.33 -22.06
N ASN A 81 11.07 -20.83 -20.89
CA ASN A 81 12.15 -21.80 -20.76
C ASN A 81 11.62 -23.23 -21.01
N ASP A 82 10.84 -23.42 -22.08
CA ASP A 82 10.41 -24.74 -22.56
C ASP A 82 11.49 -25.34 -23.47
N LEU A 83 12.72 -25.35 -22.97
CA LEU A 83 13.81 -26.04 -23.63
C LEU A 83 13.70 -27.52 -23.28
N PRO A 84 13.77 -28.44 -24.26
CA PRO A 84 13.86 -29.85 -23.96
C PRO A 84 15.06 -30.10 -23.05
N ALA A 85 14.97 -31.13 -22.18
CA ALA A 85 15.90 -31.33 -21.06
C ALA A 85 17.39 -31.42 -21.47
N ASP A 86 17.67 -31.67 -22.74
CA ASP A 86 19.00 -31.65 -23.36
C ASP A 86 19.55 -30.25 -23.63
N GLN A 87 18.69 -29.24 -23.74
CA GLN A 87 19.03 -27.84 -24.00
C GLN A 87 18.83 -26.92 -22.78
N GLN A 88 18.22 -27.42 -21.71
CA GLN A 88 18.10 -26.69 -20.46
C GLN A 88 19.51 -26.40 -19.90
N PRO A 89 19.81 -25.15 -19.47
CA PRO A 89 21.08 -24.84 -18.83
C PRO A 89 21.26 -25.79 -17.64
N ARG A 90 22.28 -26.65 -17.69
CA ARG A 90 22.58 -27.54 -16.56
C ARG A 90 22.72 -26.66 -15.32
N ASP A 91 21.91 -26.97 -14.31
CA ASP A 91 21.96 -26.31 -13.02
C ASP A 91 23.41 -26.14 -12.58
N ALA A 92 23.66 -24.97 -11.98
CA ALA A 92 24.98 -24.51 -11.55
C ALA A 92 25.84 -25.69 -11.07
N ALA A 93 27.05 -25.79 -11.65
CA ALA A 93 28.01 -26.84 -11.35
C ALA A 93 28.08 -27.10 -9.83
N PRO A 94 28.21 -28.37 -9.41
CA PRO A 94 28.15 -28.74 -8.00
C PRO A 94 29.02 -27.82 -7.17
N VAL A 95 28.37 -27.09 -6.27
CA VAL A 95 29.00 -26.08 -5.42
C VAL A 95 30.12 -26.78 -4.65
N SER A 96 31.36 -26.36 -4.87
CA SER A 96 32.53 -26.96 -4.23
C SER A 96 32.41 -26.84 -2.71
N ALA A 97 32.63 -27.95 -1.98
CA ALA A 97 32.67 -27.94 -0.51
C ALA A 97 33.85 -27.10 0.04
N GLN A 98 34.78 -26.71 -0.84
CA GLN A 98 35.83 -25.77 -0.58
C GLN A 98 35.25 -24.35 -0.56
N LEU A 99 35.22 -23.74 0.62
CA LEU A 99 34.91 -22.32 0.76
C LEU A 99 36.00 -21.51 0.09
N THR A 100 35.71 -20.98 -1.11
CA THR A 100 36.54 -19.93 -1.71
C THR A 100 36.18 -18.62 -1.01
N GLN A 101 37.06 -18.13 -0.15
CA GLN A 101 36.88 -16.82 0.46
C GLN A 101 36.99 -15.75 -0.63
N THR A 102 35.85 -15.21 -1.05
CA THR A 102 35.80 -14.03 -1.91
C THR A 102 36.58 -12.91 -1.22
N ARG A 103 37.61 -12.35 -1.89
CA ARG A 103 38.44 -11.27 -1.34
C ARG A 103 37.66 -9.97 -1.05
N ASN A 104 36.39 -9.91 -1.43
CA ASN A 104 35.54 -8.74 -1.32
C ASN A 104 34.47 -8.95 -0.24
N ASP A 105 34.80 -8.55 0.98
CA ASP A 105 33.84 -8.43 2.09
C ASP A 105 33.10 -7.09 1.98
N TRP A 106 32.09 -7.07 1.12
CA TRP A 106 31.24 -5.91 0.87
C TRP A 106 30.56 -5.39 2.15
N MET A 107 30.26 -6.28 3.11
CA MET A 107 29.60 -5.94 4.36
C MET A 107 30.54 -5.12 5.25
N SER A 108 31.79 -5.56 5.40
CA SER A 108 32.81 -4.78 6.10
C SER A 108 33.09 -3.43 5.39
N GLY A 109 33.06 -3.42 4.06
CA GLY A 109 33.22 -2.21 3.25
C GLY A 109 32.09 -1.20 3.50
N PHE A 110 30.84 -1.68 3.54
CA PHE A 110 29.67 -0.86 3.82
C PHE A 110 29.73 -0.23 5.22
N VAL A 111 30.01 -1.03 6.25
CA VAL A 111 30.09 -0.55 7.64
C VAL A 111 31.24 0.46 7.80
N ARG A 112 32.37 0.23 7.13
CA ARG A 112 33.51 1.16 7.12
C ARG A 112 33.15 2.48 6.43
N SER A 113 32.44 2.44 5.31
CA SER A 113 31.98 3.65 4.61
C SER A 113 30.98 4.44 5.46
N LEU A 114 30.06 3.76 6.15
CA LEU A 114 29.12 4.42 7.04
C LEU A 114 29.83 5.06 8.25
N ALA A 115 30.77 4.34 8.85
CA ALA A 115 31.58 4.86 9.95
C ALA A 115 32.46 6.05 9.50
N ALA A 116 33.06 5.97 8.32
CA ALA A 116 33.85 7.05 7.74
C ALA A 116 33.00 8.28 7.41
N ALA A 117 31.79 8.08 6.90
CA ALA A 117 30.84 9.16 6.65
C ALA A 117 30.35 9.82 7.95
N GLY A 118 30.13 9.05 9.02
CA GLY A 118 29.79 9.60 10.33
C GLY A 118 30.96 10.28 11.05
N ALA A 119 32.20 9.83 10.80
CA ALA A 119 33.42 10.44 11.33
C ALA A 119 33.94 11.60 10.48
N ALA A 120 33.43 11.78 9.25
CA ALA A 120 33.76 12.92 8.42
C ALA A 120 33.26 14.18 9.13
N VAL A 121 34.21 14.94 9.69
CA VAL A 121 33.94 16.29 10.15
C VAL A 121 33.49 17.08 8.93
N THR A 122 32.23 17.50 8.94
CA THR A 122 31.73 18.46 7.96
C THR A 122 32.58 19.72 8.11
N ALA A 123 33.53 19.93 7.21
CA ALA A 123 34.20 21.21 7.08
C ALA A 123 33.10 22.22 6.73
N THR A 124 32.59 22.92 7.75
CA THR A 124 31.77 24.10 7.51
C THR A 124 32.70 25.11 6.87
N ALA A 125 32.61 25.24 5.55
CA ALA A 125 33.35 26.27 4.84
C ALA A 125 32.95 27.63 5.45
N PRO A 126 33.92 28.49 5.81
CA PRO A 126 33.58 29.86 6.14
C PRO A 126 32.90 30.48 4.93
N THR A 127 31.78 31.15 5.19
CA THR A 127 30.98 31.85 4.20
C THR A 127 31.78 33.05 3.72
N ASP A 128 32.61 32.87 2.68
CA ASP A 128 33.12 33.98 1.90
C ASP A 128 32.90 33.67 0.42
N GLY A 129 32.06 34.52 -0.18
CA GLY A 129 31.60 34.37 -1.55
C GLY A 129 32.75 34.24 -2.53
N SER A 130 32.80 33.10 -3.22
CA SER A 130 33.34 33.03 -4.57
C SER A 130 32.79 31.76 -5.20
N THR A 131 31.78 31.93 -6.05
CA THR A 131 31.29 30.92 -6.99
C THR A 131 32.47 30.42 -7.82
N PRO A 132 32.87 29.13 -7.77
CA PRO A 132 33.69 28.59 -8.84
C PRO A 132 32.78 28.42 -10.06
N SER A 133 32.94 29.32 -11.03
CA SER A 133 32.45 29.14 -12.39
C SER A 133 32.92 27.77 -12.92
N PRO A 134 32.04 26.91 -13.43
CA PRO A 134 32.47 25.86 -14.34
C PRO A 134 32.84 26.52 -15.67
N THR A 135 34.11 26.86 -15.84
CA THR A 135 34.68 27.31 -17.11
C THR A 135 35.17 26.10 -17.89
N SER A 136 34.63 25.99 -19.10
CA SER A 136 35.12 25.24 -20.27
C SER A 136 34.99 23.71 -20.21
N ASP A 137 34.60 23.00 -21.27
CA ASP A 137 34.71 23.37 -22.68
C ASP A 137 33.65 22.67 -23.54
N ALA A 138 33.34 23.31 -24.66
CA ALA A 138 32.31 22.91 -25.59
C ALA A 138 32.91 22.15 -26.79
N THR A 139 32.21 21.08 -27.22
CA THR A 139 32.04 20.63 -28.62
C THR A 139 33.19 19.80 -29.28
N PRO A 140 33.01 19.18 -30.48
CA PRO A 140 32.71 17.74 -30.66
C PRO A 140 33.62 16.99 -31.67
N SER A 141 33.55 15.64 -31.66
CA SER A 141 33.84 14.68 -32.77
C SER A 141 35.23 14.71 -33.45
N PRO A 142 35.62 13.72 -34.28
CA PRO A 142 34.85 12.67 -34.97
C PRO A 142 34.63 11.37 -34.18
#